data_AF-A0A917I2A8-F1
#
_entry.id   AF-A0A917I2A8-F1
#
_cell.length_a   1.000
_cell.length_b   1.000
_cell.length_c   1.000
_cell.angle_alpha   90.00
_cell.angle_beta   90.00
_cell.angle_gamma   90.00
#
_symmetry.space_group_name_H-M   'P 1'
#
loop_
_entity.id
_entity.type
_entity.pdbx_description
1 polymer ?
#
loop_
_entity_poly.entity_id
_entity_poly.type
_entity_poly.pdbx_seq_one_letter_code
_entity_poly.pdbx_strand_id
1 'polypeptide(L)'
;MKKLALSAFLPLLLVLTLHAQKRVVSQATFHQAADVLFQKTIDYLLEHDYFFANADRATGFIQATQFVSIRKALSAKSGEQRTYNFFIRPGEAEHTSTVRLQIQIATKMFGGDIHNKTYHFKDDGISKDQSLYDEVLEGLKGSGYPPAALN
;
A
#
# COMPACT_ATOMS: atom_id res chain seq x y z
N MET A 1 -26.85 -22.93 -63.00
CA MET A 1 -27.58 -22.89 -61.71
C MET A 1 -26.58 -22.86 -60.57
N LYS A 2 -26.77 -21.95 -59.60
CA LYS A 2 -26.09 -21.81 -58.28
C LYS A 2 -24.68 -21.18 -58.31
N LYS A 3 -24.56 -19.86 -58.10
CA LYS A 3 -24.50 -19.05 -56.85
C LYS A 3 -23.05 -18.98 -56.29
N LEU A 4 -22.30 -17.88 -56.51
CA LEU A 4 -22.17 -16.64 -55.69
C LEU A 4 -21.60 -16.86 -54.28
N ALA A 5 -20.41 -16.28 -54.02
CA ALA A 5 -19.99 -15.51 -52.82
C ALA A 5 -18.45 -15.49 -52.76
N LEU A 6 -17.78 -14.49 -53.35
CA LEU A 6 -17.34 -13.26 -52.69
C LEU A 6 -16.47 -13.52 -51.44
N SER A 7 -15.16 -13.66 -51.68
CA SER A 7 -14.10 -13.63 -50.67
C SER A 7 -14.03 -12.24 -50.04
N ALA A 8 -14.58 -12.09 -48.85
CA ALA A 8 -14.31 -10.97 -47.96
C ALA A 8 -14.21 -11.49 -46.53
N PHE A 9 -12.98 -11.65 -46.03
CA PHE A 9 -12.73 -11.83 -44.59
C PHE A 9 -11.60 -10.89 -44.14
N LEU A 10 -12.04 -9.64 -43.93
CA LEU A 10 -11.72 -8.75 -42.81
C LEU A 10 -10.40 -9.02 -42.04
N PRO A 11 -9.39 -8.13 -42.09
CA PRO A 11 -8.30 -8.19 -41.12
C PRO A 11 -8.84 -7.78 -39.75
N LEU A 12 -8.80 -8.73 -38.81
CA LEU A 12 -9.11 -8.53 -37.39
C LEU A 12 -8.09 -7.56 -36.80
N LEU A 13 -8.46 -6.27 -36.73
CA LEU A 13 -7.69 -5.24 -36.06
C LEU A 13 -7.73 -5.52 -34.55
N LEU A 14 -6.73 -6.23 -34.04
CA LEU A 14 -6.55 -6.48 -32.60
C LEU A 14 -6.16 -5.14 -31.95
N VAL A 15 -7.15 -4.36 -31.53
CA VAL A 15 -6.90 -3.15 -30.72
C VAL A 15 -6.35 -3.62 -29.38
N LEU A 16 -5.03 -3.57 -29.23
CA LEU A 16 -4.35 -3.66 -27.94
C LEU A 16 -4.81 -2.46 -27.11
N THR A 17 -5.87 -2.62 -26.32
CA THR A 17 -6.19 -1.68 -25.26
C THR A 17 -5.07 -1.77 -24.23
N LEU A 18 -4.08 -0.89 -24.35
CA LEU A 18 -3.19 -0.54 -23.25
C LEU A 18 -4.09 -0.08 -22.10
N HIS A 19 -4.33 -0.96 -21.14
CA HIS A 19 -4.88 -0.56 -19.86
C HIS A 19 -3.79 0.27 -19.19
N ALA A 20 -3.90 1.60 -19.30
CA ALA A 20 -3.11 2.51 -18.50
C ALA A 20 -3.31 2.11 -17.04
N GLN A 21 -2.27 1.53 -16.44
CA GLN A 21 -2.32 1.02 -15.08
C GLN A 21 -2.48 2.24 -14.16
N LYS A 22 -3.70 2.52 -13.69
CA LYS A 22 -3.97 3.62 -12.77
C LYS A 22 -3.16 3.35 -11.50
N ARG A 23 -2.09 4.11 -11.30
CA ARG A 23 -1.22 3.99 -10.13
C ARG A 23 -2.03 4.38 -8.90
N VAL A 24 -2.28 3.42 -8.01
CA VAL A 24 -2.89 3.68 -6.69
C VAL A 24 -1.81 4.36 -5.85
N VAL A 25 -1.76 5.68 -5.87
CA VAL A 25 -1.05 6.46 -4.85
C VAL A 25 -2.16 7.00 -3.96
N SER A 26 -2.30 6.44 -2.76
CA SER A 26 -3.28 6.96 -1.83
C SER A 26 -2.75 8.25 -1.21
N GLN A 27 -3.53 9.32 -1.32
CA GLN A 27 -3.23 10.63 -0.78
C GLN A 27 -4.38 11.09 0.10
N ALA A 28 -4.07 11.61 1.29
CA ALA A 28 -5.05 12.25 2.16
C ALA A 28 -4.56 13.61 2.64
N THR A 29 -5.51 14.51 2.90
CA THR A 29 -5.26 15.84 3.46
C THR A 29 -5.68 15.85 4.92
N PHE A 30 -4.89 16.53 5.76
CA PHE A 30 -5.09 16.63 7.20
C PHE A 30 -5.07 18.11 7.61
N HIS A 31 -5.95 18.48 8.54
CA HIS A 31 -6.01 19.83 9.13
C HIS A 31 -5.00 20.00 10.26
N GLN A 32 -3.75 19.66 9.99
CA GLN A 32 -2.63 19.82 10.92
C GLN A 32 -1.37 20.26 10.16
N ALA A 33 -0.49 21.01 10.83
CA ALA A 33 0.81 21.36 10.26
C ALA A 33 1.66 20.10 10.00
N ALA A 34 2.50 20.15 8.96
CA ALA A 34 3.28 18.99 8.52
C ALA A 34 4.18 18.42 9.63
N ASP A 35 4.81 19.26 10.46
CA ASP A 35 5.63 18.83 11.59
C ASP A 35 4.83 18.06 12.65
N VAL A 36 3.61 18.52 12.95
CA VAL A 36 2.72 17.86 13.91
C VAL A 36 2.29 16.50 13.37
N LEU A 37 1.90 16.44 12.10
CA LEU A 37 1.49 15.20 11.47
C LEU A 37 2.65 14.21 11.33
N PHE A 38 3.86 14.70 11.11
CA PHE A 38 5.07 13.88 11.07
C PHE A 38 5.30 13.18 12.39
N GLN A 39 5.26 13.91 13.50
CA GLN A 39 5.40 13.30 14.82
C GLN A 39 4.27 12.31 15.12
N LYS A 40 3.01 12.67 14.84
CA LYS A 40 1.88 11.76 15.03
C LYS A 40 1.96 10.48 14.20
N THR A 41 2.55 10.57 13.00
CA THR A 41 2.76 9.40 12.15
C THR A 41 3.78 8.47 12.79
N ILE A 42 4.84 9.00 13.39
CA ILE A 42 5.81 8.19 14.15
C ILE A 42 5.13 7.54 15.35
N ASP A 43 4.38 8.30 16.14
CA ASP A 43 3.71 7.80 17.33
C ASP A 43 2.71 6.66 16.98
N TYR A 44 1.89 6.87 15.94
CA TYR A 44 1.00 5.84 15.39
C TYR A 44 1.76 4.56 15.02
N LEU A 45 2.88 4.67 14.31
CA LEU A 45 3.65 3.50 13.89
C LEU A 45 4.19 2.72 15.10
N LEU A 46 4.67 3.42 16.12
CA LEU A 46 5.18 2.81 17.36
C LEU A 46 4.08 2.14 18.19
N GLU A 47 2.87 2.69 18.19
CA GLU A 47 1.71 2.15 18.92
C GLU A 47 1.07 0.93 18.24
N HIS A 48 1.30 0.71 16.94
CA HIS A 48 0.64 -0.32 16.14
C HIS A 48 1.57 -1.43 15.62
N ASP A 49 2.65 -1.75 16.36
CA ASP A 49 3.60 -2.83 16.06
C ASP A 49 4.29 -2.72 14.69
N TYR A 50 4.47 -1.50 14.17
CA TYR A 50 5.32 -1.28 13.01
C TYR A 50 6.78 -1.21 13.45
N PHE A 51 7.66 -1.84 12.69
CA PHE A 51 9.09 -1.64 12.81
C PHE A 51 9.46 -0.34 12.10
N PHE A 52 9.83 0.67 12.89
CA PHE A 52 10.33 1.95 12.38
C PHE A 52 11.72 1.77 11.76
N ALA A 53 11.85 2.00 10.45
CA ALA A 53 13.08 1.71 9.72
C ALA A 53 13.90 2.97 9.45
N ASN A 54 13.27 4.05 9.00
CA ASN A 54 13.96 5.29 8.66
C ASN A 54 12.99 6.48 8.70
N ALA A 55 13.50 7.68 8.98
CA ALA A 55 12.76 8.92 8.74
C ALA A 55 13.70 10.07 8.43
N ASP A 56 13.24 10.96 7.57
CA ASP A 56 13.90 12.21 7.22
C ASP A 56 12.88 13.35 7.34
N ARG A 57 13.04 14.14 8.40
CA ARG A 57 12.16 15.26 8.70
C ARG A 57 12.22 16.36 7.65
N ALA A 58 13.38 16.60 7.03
CA ALA A 58 13.53 17.68 6.05
C ALA A 58 12.73 17.41 4.78
N THR A 59 12.60 16.14 4.39
CA THR A 59 11.81 15.73 3.22
C THR A 59 10.40 15.27 3.57
N GLY A 60 10.07 15.16 4.86
CA GLY A 60 8.80 14.63 5.35
C GLY A 60 8.63 13.13 5.08
N PHE A 61 9.74 12.41 4.92
CA PHE A 61 9.76 10.99 4.61
C PHE A 61 9.79 10.13 5.89
N ILE A 62 8.94 9.11 5.93
CA ILE A 62 8.97 8.07 6.98
C ILE A 62 8.85 6.71 6.30
N GLN A 63 9.67 5.75 6.71
CA GLN A 63 9.59 4.36 6.30
C GLN A 63 9.43 3.44 7.51
N ALA A 64 8.46 2.54 7.41
CA ALA A 64 8.24 1.49 8.40
C ALA A 64 7.90 0.17 7.73
N THR A 65 8.11 -0.93 8.44
CA THR A 65 7.74 -2.27 7.97
C THR A 65 6.84 -2.97 8.97
N GLN A 66 6.02 -3.89 8.48
CA GLN A 66 5.17 -4.74 9.31
C GLN A 66 5.13 -6.13 8.71
N PHE A 67 5.20 -7.17 9.54
CA PHE A 67 5.04 -8.55 9.10
C PHE A 67 3.66 -9.07 9.49
N VAL A 68 2.87 -9.47 8.50
CA VAL A 68 1.53 -10.04 8.69
C VAL A 68 1.59 -11.54 8.44
N SER A 69 1.38 -12.34 9.48
CA SER A 69 1.38 -13.80 9.32
C SER A 69 0.12 -14.27 8.59
N ILE A 70 0.31 -15.10 7.57
CA ILE A 70 -0.80 -15.76 6.87
C ILE A 70 -0.80 -17.22 7.29
N ARG A 71 -1.81 -17.62 8.06
CA ARG A 71 -2.00 -19.01 8.49
C ARG A 71 -3.10 -19.65 7.65
N LYS A 72 -2.74 -20.13 6.47
CA LYS A 72 -3.61 -20.98 5.64
C LYS A 72 -3.00 -22.37 5.55
N ALA A 73 -3.72 -23.38 6.05
CA ALA A 73 -3.21 -24.73 6.29
C ALA A 73 -2.62 -25.43 5.04
N LEU A 74 -3.00 -25.02 3.83
CA LEU A 74 -2.55 -25.59 2.56
C LEU A 74 -1.79 -24.58 1.67
N SER A 75 -1.40 -23.44 2.23
CA SER A 75 -0.74 -22.37 1.47
C SER A 75 0.77 -22.43 1.64
N ALA A 76 1.50 -22.32 0.53
CA ALA A 76 2.93 -22.05 0.56
C ALA A 76 3.25 -20.62 1.07
N LYS A 77 2.26 -19.72 1.16
CA LYS A 77 2.43 -18.40 1.77
C LYS A 77 2.38 -18.51 3.29
N SER A 78 3.44 -18.04 3.96
CA SER A 78 3.57 -18.02 5.43
C SER A 78 3.33 -16.64 6.05
N GLY A 79 3.36 -15.59 5.22
CA GLY A 79 3.07 -14.23 5.62
C GLY A 79 3.42 -13.21 4.54
N GLU A 80 3.24 -11.94 4.85
CA GLU A 80 3.55 -10.79 4.03
C GLU A 80 4.39 -9.81 4.83
N GLN A 81 5.51 -9.37 4.27
CA GLN A 81 6.17 -8.15 4.73
C GLN A 81 5.58 -6.98 3.96
N ARG A 82 5.13 -5.98 4.69
CA ARG A 82 4.57 -4.74 4.14
C ARG A 82 5.54 -3.61 4.49
N THR A 83 5.99 -2.86 3.48
CA THR A 83 6.83 -1.69 3.67
C THR A 83 6.01 -0.44 3.34
N TYR A 84 5.89 0.45 4.31
CA TYR A 84 5.08 1.67 4.24
C TYR A 84 6.01 2.86 4.09
N ASN A 85 5.82 3.62 3.01
CA ASN A 85 6.54 4.86 2.75
C ASN A 85 5.55 6.02 2.81
N PHE A 86 5.72 6.88 3.80
CA PHE A 86 4.95 8.11 3.98
C PHE A 86 5.73 9.29 3.44
N PHE A 87 5.04 10.18 2.73
CA PHE A 87 5.57 11.47 2.30
C PHE A 87 4.60 12.56 2.76
N ILE A 88 5.01 13.29 3.79
CA ILE A 88 4.24 14.34 4.43
C ILE A 88 4.70 15.69 3.90
N ARG A 89 3.78 16.49 3.37
CA ARG A 89 4.06 17.80 2.78
C ARG A 89 3.12 18.85 3.34
N PRO A 90 3.56 20.11 3.49
CA PRO A 90 2.64 21.22 3.73
C PRO A 90 1.53 21.25 2.66
N GLY A 91 0.31 21.53 3.09
CA GLY A 91 -0.82 21.74 2.19
C GLY A 91 -0.86 23.18 1.68
N GLU A 92 -1.81 23.46 0.78
CA GLU A 92 -1.99 24.80 0.21
C GLU A 92 -2.61 25.78 1.20
N ALA A 93 -3.41 25.29 2.15
CA ALA A 93 -4.03 26.10 3.19
C ALA A 93 -3.19 26.09 4.48
N GLU A 94 -3.31 27.16 5.27
CA GLU A 94 -2.66 27.25 6.57
C GLU A 94 -3.03 26.06 7.46
N HIS A 95 -2.04 25.57 8.22
CA HIS A 95 -2.20 24.42 9.12
C HIS A 95 -2.78 23.18 8.44
N THR A 96 -2.58 23.00 7.14
CA THR A 96 -2.91 21.76 6.45
C THR A 96 -1.65 21.04 5.98
N SER A 97 -1.78 19.74 5.83
CA SER A 97 -0.73 18.89 5.27
C SER A 97 -1.35 17.78 4.42
N THR A 98 -0.55 17.26 3.50
CA THR A 98 -0.91 16.12 2.67
C THR A 98 0.02 14.96 2.98
N VAL A 99 -0.53 13.76 3.05
CA VAL A 99 0.24 12.52 3.17
C VAL A 99 0.04 11.72 1.90
N ARG A 100 1.12 11.36 1.24
CA ARG A 100 1.13 10.31 0.23
C ARG A 100 1.68 9.03 0.84
N LEU A 101 0.95 7.93 0.68
CA LEU A 101 1.33 6.62 1.19
C LEU A 101 1.61 5.69 0.01
N GLN A 102 2.72 4.94 0.10
CA GLN A 102 3.01 3.80 -0.76
C GLN A 102 3.24 2.58 0.11
N ILE A 103 2.57 1.47 -0.22
CA ILE A 103 2.72 0.20 0.49
C ILE A 103 3.31 -0.81 -0.48
N GLN A 104 4.54 -1.27 -0.25
CA GLN A 104 5.13 -2.40 -0.98
C GLN A 104 4.86 -3.70 -0.23
N ILE A 105 4.55 -4.77 -0.97
CA ILE A 105 4.28 -6.09 -0.40
C ILE A 105 5.34 -7.07 -0.89
N ALA A 106 5.89 -7.85 0.04
CA ALA A 106 6.69 -9.02 -0.26
C ALA A 106 6.11 -10.25 0.45
N THR A 107 5.61 -11.22 -0.30
CA THR A 107 5.09 -12.47 0.27
C THR A 107 6.24 -13.36 0.73
N LYS A 108 6.20 -13.81 1.98
CA LYS A 108 7.07 -14.84 2.52
C LYS A 108 6.57 -16.22 2.08
N MET A 109 7.31 -16.84 1.18
CA MET A 109 7.02 -18.15 0.63
C MET A 109 7.79 -19.24 1.38
N PHE A 110 7.11 -20.34 1.63
CA PHE A 110 7.68 -21.61 2.03
C PHE A 110 7.92 -22.46 0.77
N GLY A 111 9.12 -23.03 0.66
CA GLY A 111 9.49 -24.02 -0.34
C GLY A 111 10.29 -25.17 0.26
N GLY A 112 10.37 -26.28 -0.47
CA GLY A 112 11.03 -27.50 -0.01
C GLY A 112 10.05 -28.55 0.51
N ASP A 113 10.57 -29.61 1.13
CA ASP A 113 9.79 -30.71 1.69
C ASP A 113 9.67 -30.61 3.22
N ILE A 114 9.09 -31.64 3.85
CA ILE A 114 8.86 -31.68 5.31
C ILE A 114 10.18 -31.70 6.09
N HIS A 115 11.27 -32.20 5.50
CA HIS A 115 12.58 -32.36 6.12
C HIS A 115 13.53 -31.19 5.84
N ASN A 116 13.31 -30.43 4.76
CA ASN A 116 14.18 -29.32 4.38
C ASN A 116 13.38 -28.08 3.99
N LYS A 117 13.05 -27.26 4.99
CA LYS A 117 12.24 -26.05 4.81
C LYS A 117 13.09 -24.85 4.42
N THR A 118 12.77 -24.23 3.29
CA THR A 118 13.38 -22.97 2.84
C THR A 118 12.36 -21.84 2.83
N TYR A 119 12.82 -20.64 3.18
CA TYR A 119 12.00 -19.43 3.16
C TYR A 119 12.63 -18.40 2.25
N HIS A 120 11.83 -17.79 1.40
CA HIS A 120 12.24 -16.66 0.58
C HIS A 120 11.12 -15.63 0.49
N PHE A 121 11.49 -14.38 0.22
CA PHE A 121 10.54 -13.33 -0.06
C PHE A 121 10.39 -13.17 -1.56
N LYS A 122 9.15 -13.21 -2.03
CA LYS A 122 8.79 -12.83 -3.38
C LYS A 122 8.30 -11.38 -3.34
N ASP A 123 8.98 -10.49 -4.05
CA ASP A 123 8.51 -9.11 -4.22
C ASP A 123 7.24 -9.10 -5.08
N ASP A 124 6.13 -8.64 -4.50
CA ASP A 124 4.86 -8.47 -5.19
C ASP A 124 4.64 -7.01 -5.64
N GLY A 125 5.59 -6.12 -5.35
CA GLY A 125 5.58 -4.72 -5.75
C GLY A 125 4.64 -3.84 -4.91
N ILE A 126 4.21 -2.72 -5.49
CA ILE A 126 3.30 -1.77 -4.81
C ILE A 126 1.89 -2.37 -4.74
N SER A 127 1.33 -2.38 -3.54
CA SER A 127 -0.04 -2.83 -3.26
C SER A 127 -1.06 -2.03 -4.06
N LYS A 128 -2.04 -2.76 -4.61
CA LYS A 128 -3.23 -2.20 -5.26
C LYS A 128 -4.47 -2.30 -4.38
N ASP A 129 -4.34 -2.85 -3.18
CA ASP A 129 -5.43 -3.03 -2.24
C ASP A 129 -5.70 -1.72 -1.50
N GLN A 130 -6.78 -1.04 -1.88
CA GLN A 130 -7.14 0.26 -1.32
C GLN A 130 -7.46 0.19 0.18
N SER A 131 -8.00 -0.92 0.68
CA SER A 131 -8.35 -1.02 2.11
C SER A 131 -7.12 -0.92 3.02
N LEU A 132 -5.96 -1.38 2.55
CA LEU A 132 -4.71 -1.23 3.31
C LEU A 132 -4.28 0.24 3.43
N TYR A 133 -4.54 1.05 2.41
CA TYR A 133 -4.25 2.48 2.46
C TYR A 133 -5.26 3.20 3.36
N ASP A 134 -6.54 2.87 3.22
CA ASP A 134 -7.61 3.49 3.98
C ASP A 134 -7.44 3.21 5.48
N GLU A 135 -7.14 1.96 5.87
CA GLU A 135 -6.87 1.57 7.26
C GLU A 135 -5.79 2.45 7.91
N VAL A 136 -4.64 2.60 7.25
CA VAL A 136 -3.54 3.41 7.76
C VAL A 136 -3.89 4.89 7.81
N LEU A 137 -4.50 5.43 6.76
CA LEU A 137 -4.82 6.85 6.68
C LEU A 137 -5.93 7.26 7.66
N GLU A 138 -6.92 6.39 7.90
CA GLU A 138 -7.92 6.59 8.95
C GLU A 138 -7.29 6.49 10.34
N GLY A 139 -6.36 5.54 10.55
CA GLY A 139 -5.58 5.45 11.79
C GLY A 139 -4.86 6.76 12.14
N LEU A 140 -4.25 7.42 11.14
CA LEU A 140 -3.60 8.72 11.32
C LEU A 140 -4.58 9.88 11.62
N LYS A 141 -5.87 9.76 11.24
CA LYS A 141 -6.90 10.71 11.65
C LYS A 141 -7.32 10.46 13.10
N GLY A 142 -7.35 9.19 13.50
CA GLY A 142 -7.75 8.72 14.83
C GLY A 142 -6.68 8.86 15.92
N SER A 143 -5.38 8.93 15.57
CA SER A 143 -4.27 9.15 16.53
C SER A 143 -4.20 10.57 17.12
N GLY A 144 -5.29 11.32 17.06
CA GLY A 144 -5.52 12.40 18.00
C GLY A 144 -5.86 11.80 19.36
N TYR A 145 -5.18 12.26 20.42
CA TYR A 145 -5.68 12.18 21.79
C TYR A 145 -7.22 12.29 21.83
N PRO A 146 -7.92 11.52 22.69
CA PRO A 146 -9.38 11.45 22.68
C PRO A 146 -10.00 12.84 22.93
N PRO A 147 -11.15 13.18 22.31
CA PRO A 147 -12.03 14.18 22.90
C PRO A 147 -12.42 13.67 24.30
N ALA A 148 -12.40 14.58 25.27
CA ALA A 148 -12.62 14.33 26.69
C ALA A 148 -13.70 13.28 27.00
N ALA A 149 -13.43 12.50 28.05
CA ALA A 149 -14.36 11.56 28.66
C ALA A 149 -15.80 12.09 28.68
N LEU A 150 -16.74 11.25 28.27
CA LEU A 150 -18.14 11.37 28.67
C LEU A 150 -18.68 9.98 29.06
N ASN A 151 -19.08 9.93 30.33
CA ASN A 151 -19.72 8.90 31.14
C ASN A 151 -18.84 7.75 31.67
#